data_AF-A0AAW4SVE4-F1
#
_entry.id   AF-A0AAW4SVE4-F1
#
_cell.length_a   1.000
_cell.length_b   1.000
_cell.length_c   1.000
_cell.angle_alpha   90.00
_cell.angle_beta   90.00
_cell.angle_gamma   90.00
#
_symmetry.space_group_name_H-M   'P 1'
#
loop_
_entity.id
_entity.type
_entity.pdbx_description
1 polymer ?
#
loop_
_entity_poly.entity_id
_entity_poly.type
_entity_poly.pdbx_seq_one_letter_code
_entity_poly.pdbx_strand_id
1 'polypeptide(L)'
;MKIFRLFICLFATILNVSACSPDEYEQANIELSPVYVLTNLIGTSPPYKVTIYEETKKMMVWQDDKKVLGYRMLNYGDGSEDDNYQISFVAVKDDVYYEYNVLGTVSSGKGQMFVQALAEDGMTPVGDPVIYTMDITEDEMFIEK
;
A
#
# COMPACT_ATOMS: atom_id res chain seq x y z
N MET A 1 -26.19 -15.66 62.83
CA MET A 1 -26.96 -15.49 61.57
C MET A 1 -26.66 -14.20 60.76
N LYS A 2 -25.79 -13.28 61.22
CA LYS A 2 -25.43 -12.07 60.44
C LYS A 2 -24.23 -12.28 59.48
N ILE A 3 -23.26 -13.11 59.88
CA ILE A 3 -22.05 -13.41 59.09
C ILE A 3 -22.37 -14.24 57.83
N PHE A 4 -23.34 -15.15 57.90
CA PHE A 4 -23.72 -16.00 56.77
C PHE A 4 -24.40 -15.23 55.62
N ARG A 5 -25.09 -14.12 55.94
CA ARG A 5 -25.71 -13.24 54.92
C ARG A 5 -24.67 -12.35 54.21
N LEU A 6 -23.57 -12.02 54.89
CA LEU A 6 -22.48 -11.21 54.33
C LEU A 6 -21.73 -11.98 53.22
N PHE A 7 -21.52 -13.28 53.40
CA PHE A 7 -20.85 -14.14 52.41
C PHE A 7 -21.65 -14.31 51.11
N ILE A 8 -22.97 -14.38 51.19
CA ILE A 8 -23.85 -14.55 50.01
C ILE A 8 -23.83 -13.28 49.13
N CYS A 9 -23.84 -12.10 49.74
CA CYS A 9 -23.74 -10.84 48.99
C CYS A 9 -22.35 -10.68 48.34
N LEU A 10 -21.28 -11.08 49.03
CA LEU A 10 -19.92 -11.01 48.50
C LEU A 10 -19.69 -11.96 47.32
N PHE A 11 -20.31 -13.14 47.35
CA PHE A 11 -20.24 -14.12 46.25
C PHE A 11 -21.06 -13.67 45.03
N ALA A 12 -22.20 -13.01 45.23
CA ALA A 12 -23.04 -12.49 44.14
C ALA A 12 -22.37 -11.33 43.37
N THR A 13 -21.55 -10.51 44.03
CA THR A 13 -20.81 -9.41 43.38
C THR A 13 -19.64 -9.89 42.51
N ILE A 14 -19.02 -11.03 42.84
CA ILE A 14 -17.85 -11.55 42.12
C ILE A 14 -18.26 -12.24 40.80
N LEU A 15 -19.47 -12.80 40.71
CA LEU A 15 -19.97 -13.47 39.51
C LEU A 15 -20.42 -12.51 38.39
N ASN A 16 -20.58 -11.21 38.66
CA ASN A 16 -21.03 -10.23 37.65
C ASN A 16 -19.88 -9.60 36.85
N VAL A 17 -18.63 -9.73 37.31
CA VAL A 17 -17.45 -9.18 36.59
C VAL A 17 -16.86 -10.14 35.56
N SER A 18 -17.31 -11.40 35.50
CA SER A 18 -16.85 -12.40 34.51
C SER A 18 -17.69 -12.44 33.23
N ALA A 19 -18.75 -11.62 33.11
CA ALA A 19 -19.61 -11.58 31.92
C ALA A 19 -19.20 -10.50 30.90
N CYS A 20 -18.20 -9.68 31.21
CA CYS A 20 -17.62 -8.73 30.27
C CYS A 20 -16.36 -9.38 29.66
N SER A 21 -16.56 -10.39 28.81
CA SER A 21 -15.55 -10.70 27.80
C SER A 21 -15.53 -9.52 26.84
N PRO A 22 -14.39 -8.87 26.56
CA PRO A 22 -14.34 -7.90 25.49
C PRO A 22 -14.84 -8.60 24.23
N ASP A 23 -15.84 -8.03 23.57
CA ASP A 23 -16.25 -8.50 22.26
C ASP A 23 -15.00 -8.41 21.37
N GLU A 24 -14.42 -9.55 21.02
CA GLU A 24 -13.41 -9.64 19.98
C GLU A 24 -14.14 -9.35 18.67
N TYR A 25 -14.22 -8.07 18.30
CA TYR A 25 -14.59 -7.69 16.96
C TYR A 25 -13.58 -8.37 16.04
N GLU A 26 -14.04 -9.29 15.19
CA GLU A 26 -13.25 -9.75 14.06
C GLU A 26 -12.81 -8.50 13.31
N GLN A 27 -11.51 -8.18 13.38
CA GLN A 27 -10.96 -7.10 12.57
C GLN A 27 -11.30 -7.45 11.13
N ALA A 28 -12.00 -6.55 10.44
CA ALA A 28 -12.30 -6.73 9.03
C ALA A 28 -10.98 -7.00 8.30
N ASN A 29 -10.78 -8.26 7.92
CA ASN A 29 -9.64 -8.67 7.11
C ASN A 29 -9.95 -8.23 5.68
N ILE A 30 -9.79 -6.92 5.44
CA ILE A 30 -9.90 -6.35 4.11
C ILE A 30 -8.63 -6.77 3.39
N GLU A 31 -8.71 -7.88 2.66
CA GLU A 31 -7.66 -8.29 1.74
C GLU A 31 -7.43 -7.15 0.75
N LEU A 32 -6.23 -6.59 0.77
CA LEU A 32 -5.87 -5.52 -0.14
C LEU A 32 -5.49 -6.15 -1.49
N SER A 33 -6.36 -6.01 -2.49
CA SER A 33 -6.03 -6.40 -3.86
C SER A 33 -5.24 -5.29 -4.56
N PRO A 34 -4.00 -5.55 -5.00
CA PRO A 34 -3.24 -4.57 -5.76
C PRO A 34 -3.75 -4.47 -7.20
N VAL A 35 -3.78 -3.25 -7.73
CA VAL A 35 -4.09 -3.01 -9.16
C VAL A 35 -2.86 -3.12 -10.05
N TYR A 36 -1.66 -2.98 -9.48
CA TYR A 36 -0.39 -3.21 -10.19
C TYR A 36 0.68 -3.70 -9.23
N VAL A 37 1.50 -4.64 -9.71
CA VAL A 37 2.70 -5.13 -9.04
C VAL A 37 3.88 -4.99 -9.99
N LEU A 38 4.75 -4.02 -9.74
CA LEU A 38 5.94 -3.79 -10.55
C LEU A 38 7.10 -4.57 -9.95
N THR A 39 7.68 -5.47 -10.73
CA THR A 39 8.83 -6.30 -10.35
C THR A 39 9.91 -6.20 -11.42
N ASN A 40 11.02 -6.92 -11.25
CA ASN A 40 12.10 -6.99 -12.24
C ASN A 40 12.61 -5.60 -12.67
N LEU A 41 12.65 -4.67 -11.72
CA LEU A 41 13.07 -3.28 -11.93
C LEU A 41 14.59 -3.20 -12.08
N ILE A 42 15.04 -2.57 -13.15
CA ILE A 42 16.45 -2.41 -13.52
C ILE A 42 16.79 -0.92 -13.52
N GLY A 43 17.87 -0.55 -12.84
CA GLY A 43 18.33 0.84 -12.75
C GLY A 43 19.35 1.03 -11.63
N THR A 44 19.57 2.27 -11.21
CA THR A 44 20.43 2.58 -10.07
C THR A 44 19.68 2.33 -8.76
N SER A 45 20.15 1.38 -7.96
CA SER A 45 19.52 0.98 -6.68
C SER A 45 18.00 0.77 -6.81
N PRO A 46 17.56 -0.16 -7.69
CA PRO A 46 16.14 -0.37 -7.93
C PRO A 46 15.48 -0.99 -6.70
N PRO A 47 14.22 -0.63 -6.40
CA PRO A 47 13.45 -1.35 -5.41
C PRO A 47 13.21 -2.78 -5.91
N TYR A 48 13.10 -3.72 -4.97
CA TYR A 48 12.78 -5.11 -5.26
C TYR A 48 11.38 -5.28 -5.86
N LYS A 49 10.40 -4.55 -5.33
CA LYS A 49 8.99 -4.61 -5.77
C LYS A 49 8.25 -3.33 -5.42
N VAL A 50 7.38 -2.87 -6.32
CA VAL A 50 6.43 -1.79 -6.05
C VAL A 50 5.02 -2.33 -6.20
N THR A 51 4.14 -2.02 -5.27
CA THR A 51 2.75 -2.45 -5.31
C THR A 51 1.83 -1.26 -5.16
N ILE A 52 0.84 -1.16 -6.04
CA ILE A 52 -0.08 -0.03 -6.13
C ILE A 52 -1.48 -0.54 -5.78
N TYR A 53 -2.13 0.13 -4.82
CA TYR A 53 -3.48 -0.17 -4.36
C TYR A 53 -4.37 1.03 -4.62
N GLU A 54 -5.19 0.96 -5.66
CA GLU A 54 -6.03 2.09 -6.06
C GLU A 54 -7.11 2.39 -5.02
N GLU A 55 -7.85 1.37 -4.57
CA GLU A 55 -9.00 1.56 -3.69
C GLU A 55 -8.63 2.27 -2.38
N THR A 56 -7.49 1.89 -1.81
CA THR A 56 -7.00 2.48 -0.55
C THR A 56 -6.06 3.66 -0.76
N LYS A 57 -5.78 4.04 -2.02
CA LYS A 57 -4.85 5.09 -2.42
C LYS A 57 -3.49 4.95 -1.70
N LYS A 58 -2.92 3.74 -1.72
CA LYS A 58 -1.64 3.40 -1.11
C LYS A 58 -0.66 2.82 -2.13
N MET A 59 0.62 3.09 -1.91
CA MET A 59 1.71 2.43 -2.61
C MET A 59 2.67 1.82 -1.58
N MET A 60 3.15 0.62 -1.85
CA MET A 60 4.15 -0.06 -1.04
C MET A 60 5.40 -0.30 -1.88
N VAL A 61 6.55 0.14 -1.38
CA VAL A 61 7.86 -0.03 -2.03
C VAL A 61 8.72 -0.93 -1.17
N TRP A 62 9.03 -2.12 -1.70
CA TRP A 62 9.93 -3.07 -1.08
C TRP A 62 11.35 -2.77 -1.55
N GLN A 63 12.22 -2.40 -0.61
CA GLN A 63 13.65 -2.19 -0.88
C GLN A 63 14.38 -3.53 -0.96
N ASP A 64 13.91 -4.50 -0.18
CA ASP A 64 14.33 -5.90 -0.16
C ASP A 64 13.16 -6.77 0.38
N ASP A 65 13.42 -8.04 0.69
CA ASP A 65 12.42 -8.99 1.21
C ASP A 65 11.90 -8.68 2.63
N LYS A 66 12.55 -7.76 3.35
CA LYS A 66 12.31 -7.48 4.77
C LYS A 66 11.97 -6.02 5.06
N LYS A 67 12.27 -5.12 4.14
CA LYS A 67 12.11 -3.67 4.31
C LYS A 67 11.10 -3.11 3.31
N VAL A 68 10.00 -2.62 3.86
CA VAL A 68 8.93 -1.96 3.11
C VAL A 68 8.74 -0.52 3.53
N LEU A 69 8.44 0.33 2.56
CA LEU A 69 8.04 1.71 2.75
C LEU A 69 6.62 1.87 2.20
N GLY A 70 5.71 2.39 3.04
CA GLY A 70 4.36 2.75 2.62
C GLY A 70 4.25 4.23 2.30
N TYR A 71 3.49 4.54 1.27
CA TYR A 71 3.19 5.88 0.79
C TYR A 71 1.69 6.06 0.59
N ARG A 72 1.20 7.28 0.81
CA ARG A 72 -0.14 7.69 0.40
C ARG A 72 -0.08 8.19 -1.03
N MET A 73 -1.04 7.82 -1.85
CA MET A 73 -1.15 8.29 -3.23
C MET A 73 -2.12 9.47 -3.35
N LEU A 74 -1.76 10.39 -4.23
CA LEU A 74 -2.54 11.55 -4.65
C LEU A 74 -2.62 11.58 -6.17
N ASN A 75 -3.69 12.17 -6.71
CA ASN A 75 -3.86 12.43 -8.14
C ASN A 75 -3.63 11.19 -9.01
N TYR A 76 -4.12 10.03 -8.56
CA TYR A 76 -4.01 8.78 -9.33
C TYR A 76 -4.77 8.92 -10.66
N GLY A 77 -4.05 8.71 -11.75
CA GLY A 77 -4.57 8.59 -13.09
C GLY A 77 -4.12 7.27 -13.71
N ASP A 78 -5.07 6.57 -14.33
CA ASP A 78 -4.81 5.36 -15.09
C ASP A 78 -5.41 5.53 -16.49
N GLY A 79 -4.53 5.60 -17.48
CA GLY A 79 -4.85 5.66 -18.90
C GLY A 79 -4.53 4.35 -19.61
N SER A 80 -4.36 3.25 -18.88
CA SER A 80 -3.96 1.97 -19.45
C SER A 80 -5.05 1.38 -20.35
N GLU A 81 -4.62 0.92 -21.51
CA GLU A 81 -5.42 0.20 -22.51
C GLU A 81 -4.88 -1.23 -22.67
N ASP A 82 -5.50 -2.03 -23.54
CA ASP A 82 -5.24 -3.48 -23.63
C ASP A 82 -3.77 -3.85 -23.87
N ASP A 83 -3.02 -3.08 -24.68
CA ASP A 83 -1.60 -3.34 -24.97
C ASP A 83 -0.65 -2.35 -24.28
N ASN A 84 -1.17 -1.31 -23.61
CA ASN A 84 -0.37 -0.20 -23.09
C ASN A 84 -0.72 0.13 -21.65
N TYR A 85 0.29 0.27 -20.82
CA TYR A 85 0.17 0.72 -19.44
C TYR A 85 0.59 2.18 -19.34
N GLN A 86 -0.26 2.99 -18.72
CA GLN A 86 0.02 4.40 -18.46
C GLN A 86 -0.61 4.80 -17.13
N ILE A 87 0.21 4.81 -16.08
CA ILE A 87 -0.23 5.13 -14.72
C ILE A 87 0.57 6.33 -14.22
N SER A 88 -0.10 7.29 -13.58
CA SER A 88 0.57 8.41 -12.93
C SER A 88 -0.06 8.74 -11.58
N PHE A 89 0.76 9.14 -10.62
CA PHE A 89 0.32 9.59 -9.30
C PHE A 89 1.45 10.32 -8.56
N VAL A 90 1.09 11.01 -7.48
CA VAL A 90 2.05 11.56 -6.52
C VAL A 90 2.04 10.71 -5.25
N ALA A 91 3.19 10.16 -4.88
CA ALA A 91 3.41 9.45 -3.64
C ALA A 91 3.91 10.39 -2.55
N VAL A 92 3.31 10.31 -1.36
CA VAL A 92 3.60 11.19 -0.22
C VAL A 92 3.95 10.37 1.00
N LYS A 93 5.04 10.75 1.67
CA LYS A 93 5.43 10.22 2.97
C LYS A 93 6.20 11.29 3.75
N ASP A 94 5.79 11.54 4.98
CA ASP A 94 6.43 12.51 5.89
C ASP A 94 6.66 13.88 5.22
N ASP A 95 5.63 14.39 4.51
CA ASP A 95 5.64 15.63 3.72
C ASP A 95 6.69 15.69 2.59
N VAL A 96 7.26 14.55 2.20
CA VAL A 96 8.08 14.40 1.00
C VAL A 96 7.24 13.86 -0.14
N TYR A 97 7.36 14.49 -1.30
CA TYR A 97 6.53 14.24 -2.48
C TYR A 97 7.37 13.67 -3.63
N TYR A 98 6.83 12.65 -4.29
CA TYR A 98 7.43 12.03 -5.46
C TYR A 98 6.36 11.82 -6.52
N GLU A 99 6.58 12.33 -7.73
CA GLU A 99 5.76 11.97 -8.88
C GLU A 99 6.24 10.64 -9.45
N TYR A 100 5.30 9.73 -9.67
CA TYR A 100 5.50 8.46 -10.35
C TYR A 100 4.77 8.51 -11.68
N ASN A 101 5.48 8.17 -12.75
CA ASN A 101 4.89 7.89 -14.06
C ASN A 101 5.37 6.52 -14.53
N VAL A 102 4.44 5.61 -14.79
CA VAL A 102 4.72 4.24 -15.25
C VAL A 102 4.17 4.10 -16.66
N LEU A 103 5.02 3.69 -17.57
CA LEU A 103 4.71 3.45 -18.97
C LEU A 103 5.12 2.04 -19.35
N GLY A 104 4.33 1.36 -20.18
CA GLY A 104 4.64 0.00 -20.59
C GLY A 104 3.88 -0.44 -21.83
N THR A 105 4.41 -1.42 -22.54
CA THR A 105 3.72 -2.04 -23.67
C THR A 105 3.83 -3.57 -23.59
N VAL A 106 2.70 -4.27 -23.51
CA VAL A 106 2.62 -5.74 -23.35
C VAL A 106 3.34 -6.44 -24.49
N SER A 107 3.01 -6.07 -25.73
CA SER A 107 3.57 -6.69 -26.94
C SER A 107 5.11 -6.60 -27.04
N SER A 108 5.70 -5.56 -26.45
CA SER A 108 7.16 -5.41 -26.37
C SER A 108 7.78 -6.15 -25.18
N GLY A 109 6.98 -6.47 -24.17
CA GLY A 109 7.41 -7.00 -22.89
C GLY A 109 8.29 -6.03 -22.10
N LYS A 110 8.18 -4.71 -22.33
CA LYS A 110 9.05 -3.68 -21.70
C LYS A 110 8.24 -2.50 -21.17
N GLY A 111 8.72 -1.94 -20.06
CA GLY A 111 8.20 -0.72 -19.47
C GLY A 111 9.26 0.14 -18.79
N GLN A 112 8.84 1.31 -18.36
CA GLN A 112 9.64 2.30 -17.65
C GLN A 112 8.84 2.91 -16.51
N MET A 113 9.49 3.11 -15.36
CA MET A 113 8.97 3.89 -14.23
C MET A 113 9.89 5.07 -14.00
N PHE A 114 9.32 6.27 -14.08
CA PHE A 114 9.97 7.54 -13.78
C PHE A 114 9.58 7.97 -12.38
N VAL A 115 10.56 8.30 -11.57
CA VAL A 115 10.37 8.80 -10.20
C VAL A 115 11.04 10.16 -10.08
N GLN A 116 10.22 11.20 -9.96
CA GLN A 116 10.65 12.59 -9.87
C GLN A 116 10.40 13.10 -8.45
N ALA A 117 11.45 13.56 -7.76
CA ALA A 117 11.26 14.28 -6.50
C ALA A 117 10.58 15.62 -6.77
N LEU A 118 9.65 16.01 -5.92
CA LEU A 118 8.96 17.30 -5.97
C LEU A 118 9.33 18.14 -4.74
N ALA A 119 9.20 19.46 -4.88
CA ALA A 119 9.33 20.39 -3.76
C ALA A 119 8.18 20.19 -2.75
N GLU A 120 8.24 20.90 -1.63
CA GLU A 120 7.21 20.84 -0.56
C GLU A 120 5.81 21.26 -1.06
N ASP A 121 5.72 21.95 -2.20
CA ASP A 121 4.46 22.28 -2.86
C ASP A 121 3.78 21.08 -3.53
N GLY A 122 4.47 19.94 -3.66
CA GLY A 122 4.00 18.72 -4.31
C GLY A 122 3.74 18.87 -5.81
N MET A 123 4.31 19.89 -6.46
CA MET A 123 4.09 20.20 -7.87
C MET A 123 5.37 20.52 -8.64
N THR A 124 6.36 21.15 -8.00
CA THR A 124 7.58 21.60 -8.69
C THR A 124 8.64 20.51 -8.70
N PRO A 125 9.09 20.02 -9.87
CA PRO A 125 10.17 19.04 -9.95
C PRO A 125 11.49 19.54 -9.36
N VAL A 126 12.18 18.67 -8.63
CA VAL A 126 13.49 18.92 -8.02
C VAL A 126 14.49 17.89 -8.50
N GLY A 127 15.53 18.34 -9.21
CA GLY A 127 16.57 17.47 -9.76
C GLY A 127 16.08 16.62 -10.94
N ASP A 128 16.94 15.73 -11.42
CA ASP A 128 16.62 14.83 -12.53
C ASP A 128 15.80 13.62 -12.03
N PRO A 129 14.87 13.09 -12.84
CA PRO A 129 14.10 11.91 -12.48
C PRO A 129 14.98 10.66 -12.47
N VAL A 130 14.71 9.76 -11.53
CA VAL A 130 15.26 8.40 -11.56
C VAL A 130 14.41 7.55 -12.48
N ILE A 131 15.04 6.80 -13.37
CA ILE A 131 14.37 5.95 -14.35
C ILE A 131 14.71 4.50 -14.05
N TYR A 132 13.67 3.68 -13.93
CA TYR A 132 13.77 2.23 -13.85
C TYR A 132 13.15 1.63 -15.09
N THR A 133 13.83 0.69 -15.74
CA THR A 133 13.23 -0.14 -16.79
C THR A 133 12.71 -1.43 -16.19
N MET A 134 11.67 -2.00 -16.79
CA MET A 134 11.07 -3.24 -16.31
C MET A 134 10.73 -4.15 -17.48
N ASP A 135 10.78 -5.45 -17.22
CA ASP A 135 10.25 -6.46 -18.13
C ASP A 135 8.79 -6.68 -17.76
N ILE A 136 7.90 -6.52 -18.75
CA ILE A 136 6.47 -6.76 -18.59
C ILE A 136 6.23 -8.18 -19.07
N THR A 137 5.91 -9.07 -18.15
CA THR A 137 5.34 -10.37 -18.48
C THR A 137 3.83 -10.28 -18.27
N GLU A 138 3.04 -10.93 -19.12
CA GLU A 138 1.56 -10.94 -19.04
C GLU A 138 1.06 -11.38 -17.65
N ASP A 139 1.86 -12.18 -16.92
CA ASP A 139 1.54 -12.71 -15.60
C ASP A 139 1.92 -11.78 -14.42
N GLU A 140 2.67 -10.69 -14.63
CA GLU A 140 3.22 -9.88 -13.53
C GLU A 140 2.57 -8.49 -13.38
N MET A 141 1.93 -7.96 -14.41
CA MET A 141 1.09 -6.76 -14.30
C MET A 141 -0.39 -7.14 -14.30
N PHE A 142 -0.85 -7.72 -13.19
CA PHE A 142 -2.26 -7.99 -12.94
C PHE A 142 -3.08 -6.71 -13.02
N ILE A 143 -3.86 -6.55 -14.08
CA ILE A 143 -5.02 -5.65 -14.10
C ILE A 143 -6.21 -6.48 -13.60
N GLU A 144 -6.53 -6.40 -12.31
CA GLU A 144 -7.85 -6.86 -11.85
C GLU A 144 -8.84 -5.72 -12.18
N LYS A 145 -9.52 -5.84 -13.33
CA LYS A 145 -10.59 -4.93 -13.78
C LYS A 145 -11.96 -5.42 -13.31
#